data_AF-A0A2P5AAV3-F1
#
_entry.id   AF-A0A2P5AAV3-F1
#
_cell.length_a   1.000
_cell.length_b   1.000
_cell.length_c   1.000
_cell.angle_alpha   90.00
_cell.angle_beta   90.00
_cell.angle_gamma   90.00
#
_symmetry.space_group_name_H-M   'P 1'
#
loop_
_entity.id
_entity.type
_entity.pdbx_description
1 polymer ?
#
loop_
_entity_poly.entity_id
_entity_poly.type
_entity_poly.pdbx_seq_one_letter_code
_entity_poly.pdbx_strand_id
1 'polypeptide(L)'
;MTINIIENLIPFNFTEVKAACFGTGNLNGESFCSPDANLCPNRHQYLFWDLFHPTEVASQLAAVTLFSGPTRFVAPINFAELAEA
;
A
#
# COMPACT_ATOMS: atom_id res chain seq x y z
N MET A 1 9.54 3.34 -0.22
CA MET A 1 8.49 3.16 0.82
C MET A 1 8.04 1.71 0.90
N THR A 2 7.51 1.13 -0.19
CA THR A 2 6.93 -0.23 -0.20
C THR A 2 7.86 -1.32 0.34
N ILE A 3 9.14 -1.30 -0.03
CA ILE A 3 10.10 -2.31 0.45
C ILE A 3 10.26 -2.30 1.98
N ASN A 4 10.25 -1.11 2.60
CA ASN A 4 10.33 -0.98 4.06
C ASN A 4 9.11 -1.60 4.75
N ILE A 5 7.93 -1.55 4.11
CA ILE A 5 6.70 -2.16 4.63
C ILE A 5 6.80 -3.69 4.51
N ILE A 6 7.29 -4.20 3.38
CA ILE A 6 7.45 -5.64 3.16
C ILE A 6 8.47 -6.24 4.14
N GLU A 7 9.57 -5.53 4.39
CA GLU A 7 10.64 -5.97 5.31
C GLU A 7 10.25 -5.81 6.79
N ASN A 8 9.49 -4.77 7.14
CA ASN A 8 9.03 -4.51 8.51
C ASN A 8 7.63 -3.87 8.52
N LEU A 9 6.61 -4.72 8.49
CA LEU A 9 5.20 -4.36 8.40
C LEU A 9 4.58 -3.83 9.71
N ILE A 10 5.10 -4.25 10.86
CA ILE A 10 4.51 -4.00 12.19
C ILE A 10 4.33 -2.50 12.48
N PRO A 11 5.32 -1.61 12.24
CA PRO A 11 5.17 -0.18 12.51
C PRO A 11 4.07 0.51 11.69
N PHE A 12 3.63 -0.13 10.61
CA PHE A 12 2.64 0.41 9.68
C PHE A 12 1.27 -0.25 9.83
N ASN A 13 1.08 -1.10 10.86
CA ASN A 13 -0.17 -1.81 11.15
C ASN A 13 -0.69 -2.75 10.05
N PHE A 14 0.17 -3.14 9.10
CA PHE A 14 -0.14 -4.23 8.18
C PHE A 14 0.06 -5.58 8.88
N THR A 15 -0.69 -6.60 8.46
CA THR A 15 -0.48 -8.00 8.86
C THR A 15 -0.28 -8.91 7.65
N GLU A 16 -0.66 -8.46 6.45
CA GLU A 16 -0.51 -9.18 5.20
C GLU A 16 0.11 -8.28 4.13
N VAL A 17 1.22 -8.72 3.54
CA VAL A 17 2.03 -7.98 2.55
C VAL A 17 2.41 -8.81 1.34
N LYS A 18 1.93 -10.05 1.25
CA LYS A 18 2.15 -11.01 0.16
C LYS A 18 0.88 -11.24 -0.63
N ALA A 19 -0.24 -11.51 0.07
CA ALA A 19 -1.54 -11.74 -0.56
C ALA A 19 -2.33 -10.45 -0.75
N ALA A 20 -3.12 -10.39 -1.82
CA ALA A 20 -4.09 -9.33 -2.05
C ALA A 20 -5.36 -9.55 -1.22
N CYS A 21 -6.00 -8.44 -0.83
CA CYS A 21 -7.27 -8.49 -0.10
C CYS A 21 -8.42 -8.99 -0.98
N PHE A 22 -8.40 -8.66 -2.27
CA PHE A 22 -9.45 -8.97 -3.23
C PHE A 22 -8.86 -9.68 -4.46
N GLY A 23 -9.34 -10.88 -4.76
CA GLY A 23 -8.94 -11.60 -5.97
C GLY A 23 -9.10 -13.11 -5.87
N THR A 24 -8.47 -13.83 -6.80
CA THR A 24 -8.55 -15.29 -6.90
C THR A 24 -7.18 -15.92 -7.15
N GLY A 25 -7.11 -17.23 -6.97
CA GLY A 25 -5.91 -18.02 -7.21
C GLY A 25 -4.81 -17.77 -6.17
N ASN A 26 -3.57 -18.06 -6.56
CA ASN A 26 -2.42 -17.91 -5.69
C ASN A 26 -2.30 -16.46 -5.17
N LEU A 27 -2.16 -16.31 -3.84
CA LEU A 27 -2.07 -15.02 -3.16
C LEU A 27 -3.23 -14.05 -3.46
N ASN A 28 -4.39 -14.52 -3.94
CA ASN A 28 -5.46 -13.68 -4.50
C ASN A 28 -5.00 -12.74 -5.62
N GLY A 29 -3.93 -13.10 -6.34
CA GLY A 29 -3.28 -12.24 -7.33
C GLY A 29 -3.04 -12.92 -8.68
N GLU A 30 -3.82 -13.92 -9.07
CA GLU A 30 -3.60 -14.60 -10.36
C GLU A 30 -4.50 -14.10 -11.50
N SER A 31 -5.59 -13.40 -11.20
CA SER A 31 -6.51 -12.92 -12.23
C SER A 31 -7.05 -11.53 -11.95
N PHE A 32 -7.67 -10.94 -12.96
CA PHE A 32 -8.36 -9.65 -12.85
C PHE A 32 -9.60 -9.75 -11.96
N CYS A 33 -10.17 -8.58 -11.67
CA CYS A 33 -11.37 -8.44 -10.88
C CYS A 33 -12.53 -9.25 -11.48
N SER A 34 -13.10 -10.16 -10.68
CA SER A 34 -14.16 -11.09 -11.09
C SER A 34 -15.20 -11.25 -9.98
N PRO A 35 -16.49 -11.49 -10.27
CA PRO A 35 -17.53 -11.63 -9.25
C PRO A 35 -17.34 -12.79 -8.27
N ASP A 36 -16.54 -13.79 -8.62
CA ASP A 36 -16.19 -14.96 -7.80
C ASP A 36 -14.93 -14.74 -6.92
N ALA A 37 -14.41 -13.52 -6.87
CA ALA A 37 -13.23 -13.18 -6.08
C ALA A 37 -13.46 -13.30 -4.57
N ASN A 38 -12.41 -13.75 -3.88
CA ASN A 38 -12.35 -13.71 -2.43
C ASN A 38 -12.17 -12.27 -1.96
N LEU A 39 -12.78 -11.93 -0.83
CA LEU A 39 -12.56 -10.67 -0.14
C LEU A 39 -12.03 -10.92 1.27
N CYS A 40 -10.98 -10.21 1.65
CA CYS A 40 -10.38 -10.32 2.97
C CYS A 40 -11.28 -9.69 4.06
N PRO A 41 -11.17 -10.14 5.33
CA PRO A 41 -12.01 -9.63 6.41
C PRO A 41 -11.69 -8.19 6.82
N ASN A 42 -10.45 -7.73 6.64
CA ASN A 42 -10.02 -6.39 7.01
C ASN A 42 -8.97 -5.80 6.06
N ARG A 43 -9.43 -4.98 5.11
CA ARG A 43 -8.58 -4.30 4.11
C ARG A 43 -7.58 -3.30 4.70
N HIS A 44 -7.76 -2.86 5.95
CA HIS A 44 -6.81 -1.95 6.61
C HIS A 44 -5.51 -2.64 7.08
N GLN A 45 -5.45 -3.97 6.99
CA GLN A 45 -4.28 -4.75 7.39
C GLN A 45 -3.52 -5.36 6.19
N TYR A 46 -3.97 -5.08 4.97
CA TYR A 46 -3.39 -5.60 3.73
C TYR A 46 -2.66 -4.50 2.97
N LEU A 47 -1.47 -4.80 2.46
CA LEU A 47 -0.73 -3.88 1.58
C LEU A 47 -1.40 -3.77 0.19
N PHE A 48 -1.80 -4.92 -0.38
CA PHE A 48 -2.36 -5.02 -1.72
C PHE A 48 -3.89 -5.16 -1.68
N TRP A 49 -4.56 -4.34 -2.49
CA TRP A 49 -5.99 -4.46 -2.73
C TRP A 49 -6.29 -5.61 -3.68
N ASP A 50 -5.68 -5.60 -4.87
CA ASP A 50 -5.79 -6.63 -5.90
C ASP A 50 -4.40 -6.96 -6.46
N LEU A 51 -4.34 -7.63 -7.63
CA LEU A 51 -3.10 -7.99 -8.32
C LEU A 51 -2.15 -6.81 -8.59
N PHE A 52 -2.65 -5.57 -8.67
CA PHE A 52 -1.84 -4.40 -9.04
C PHE A 52 -1.90 -3.26 -8.03
N HIS A 53 -3.04 -3.04 -7.40
CA HIS A 53 -3.30 -1.82 -6.66
C HIS A 53 -3.02 -1.96 -5.16
N PRO A 54 -2.52 -0.90 -4.49
CA PRO A 54 -2.44 -0.85 -3.04
C PRO A 54 -3.84 -0.68 -2.42
N THR A 55 -3.99 -1.04 -1.15
CA THR A 55 -5.18 -0.67 -0.36
C THR A 55 -5.21 0.83 -0.08
N GLU A 56 -6.37 1.33 0.33
CA GLU A 56 -6.55 2.74 0.73
C GLU A 56 -5.54 3.17 1.81
N VAL A 57 -5.30 2.34 2.83
CA VAL A 57 -4.36 2.65 3.91
C VAL A 57 -2.91 2.69 3.40
N ALA A 58 -2.54 1.85 2.43
CA ALA A 58 -1.23 1.87 1.80
C ALA A 58 -1.05 3.13 0.94
N SER A 59 -2.09 3.53 0.20
CA SER A 59 -2.11 4.79 -0.54
C SER A 59 -2.03 6.01 0.37
N GLN A 60 -2.74 6.00 1.51
CA GLN A 60 -2.68 7.08 2.49
C GLN A 60 -1.27 7.23 3.08
N LEU A 61 -0.63 6.12 3.45
CA LEU A 61 0.74 6.13 3.93
C LEU A 61 1.72 6.67 2.88
N ALA A 62 1.52 6.33 1.60
CA ALA A 62 2.28 6.89 0.50
C ALA A 62 2.11 8.40 0.41
N ALA A 63 0.87 8.88 0.44
CA ALA A 63 0.56 10.29 0.37
C ALA A 63 1.22 11.08 1.50
N VAL A 64 1.08 10.62 2.76
CA VAL A 64 1.73 11.27 3.92
C VAL A 64 3.26 11.23 3.80
N THR A 65 3.83 10.11 3.38
CA THR A 65 5.28 9.97 3.20
C THR A 65 5.82 10.93 2.13
N LEU A 66 5.10 11.13 1.04
CA LEU A 66 5.50 12.07 -0.02
C LEU A 66 5.22 13.52 0.38
N PHE A 67 4.21 13.76 1.21
CA PHE A 67 3.85 15.12 1.59
C PHE A 67 4.82 15.74 2.59
N SER A 68 5.16 15.01 3.65
CA SER A 68 5.96 15.54 4.77
C SER A 68 7.15 14.65 5.17
N GLY A 69 7.45 13.62 4.39
CA GLY A 69 8.54 12.69 4.69
C GLY A 69 9.92 13.21 4.27
N PRO A 70 10.97 12.42 4.55
CA PRO A 70 12.34 12.78 4.19
C PRO A 70 12.58 12.74 2.69
N THR A 71 13.54 13.54 2.22
CA THR A 71 13.85 13.76 0.80
C THR A 71 14.31 12.51 0.04
N ARG A 72 14.64 11.43 0.75
CA ARG A 72 14.92 10.11 0.14
C ARG A 72 13.71 9.49 -0.57
N PHE A 73 12.49 9.94 -0.30
CA PHE A 73 11.26 9.45 -0.94
C PHE A 73 10.69 10.39 -1.99
N VAL A 74 11.01 11.68 -1.90
CA VAL A 74 10.59 12.74 -2.82
C VAL A 74 11.68 13.81 -2.80
N ALA A 75 12.22 14.16 -3.95
CA ALA A 75 13.38 15.04 -4.05
C ALA A 75 13.12 16.17 -5.05
N PRO A 76 13.71 17.37 -4.86
CA PRO A 76 14.70 17.73 -3.83
C PRO A 76 14.11 18.14 -2.46
N ILE A 77 12.83 18.50 -2.41
CA ILE A 77 12.04 18.88 -1.22
C ILE A 77 10.75 18.08 -1.22
N ASN A 78 10.07 17.97 -0.07
CA ASN A 78 8.76 17.33 0.01
C ASN A 78 7.63 18.28 -0.43
N PHE A 79 6.40 17.75 -0.58
CA PHE A 79 5.30 18.57 -1.09
C PHE A 79 4.85 19.66 -0.12
N ALA A 80 5.02 19.50 1.20
CA ALA A 80 4.74 20.55 2.17
C ALA A 80 5.69 21.75 1.95
N GLU A 81 6.99 21.48 1.85
CA GLU A 81 8.02 22.48 1.55
C GLU A 81 7.77 23.15 0.18
N LEU A 82 7.37 22.38 -0.83
CA LEU A 82 7.03 22.93 -2.16
C LEU A 82 5.81 23.84 -2.13
N ALA A 83 4.79 23.53 -1.32
CA ALA A 83 3.57 24.32 -1.22
C ALA A 83 3.78 25.67 -0.52
N GLU A 84 4.81 25.77 0.32
CA GLU A 84 5.21 27.00 1.03
C GLU A 84 6.22 27.86 0.25
N ALA A 85 6.69 27.38 -0.92
CA ALA A 85 7.73 28.02 -1.73
C ALA A 85 7.22 29.15 -2.65
#